data_AF-A0A970RM16-F1
#
_entry.id   AF-A0A970RM16-F1
#
_cell.length_a   1.000
_cell.length_b   1.000
_cell.length_c   1.000
_cell.angle_alpha   90.00
_cell.angle_beta   90.00
_cell.angle_gamma   90.00
#
_symmetry.space_group_name_H-M   'P 1'
#
loop_
_entity.id
_entity.type
_entity.pdbx_description
1 polymer ?
#
loop_
_entity_poly.entity_id
_entity_poly.type
_entity_poly.pdbx_seq_one_letter_code
_entity_poly.pdbx_strand_id
1 'polypeptide(L)'
;MASCQLEINFDELYGSTWMFSDGSTLYVTPEDNSFPTNLGFDIRFTANDIEYFCYGDGTHVGNTVHGEYAYTHDDVFGADEIEITIKFELSRNNKLTITLTGEGPLNGRVFSGGVRQSQ
;
A
#
# COMPACT_ATOMS: atom_id res chain seq x y z
N MET A 1 -17.51 -20.80 3.13
CA MET A 1 -16.07 -21.01 2.88
C MET A 1 -15.33 -20.08 3.84
N ALA A 2 -14.56 -20.63 4.78
CA ALA A 2 -13.80 -19.80 5.72
C ALA A 2 -12.61 -19.20 4.97
N SER A 3 -12.65 -17.87 4.77
CA SER A 3 -11.47 -17.10 4.38
C SER A 3 -10.44 -17.23 5.51
N CYS A 4 -9.38 -18.00 5.32
CA CYS A 4 -8.22 -17.98 6.21
C CYS A 4 -7.36 -16.79 5.80
N GLN A 5 -7.72 -15.61 6.28
CA GLN A 5 -6.83 -14.46 6.30
C GLN A 5 -5.75 -14.75 7.35
N LEU A 6 -4.47 -14.71 6.94
CA LEU A 6 -3.36 -14.75 7.88
C LEU A 6 -3.15 -13.36 8.47
N GLU A 7 -2.76 -13.31 9.74
CA GLU A 7 -2.20 -12.08 10.31
C GLU A 7 -0.90 -11.76 9.56
N ILE A 8 -0.73 -10.50 9.20
CA ILE A 8 0.41 -10.07 8.41
C ILE A 8 1.56 -9.79 9.34
N ASN A 9 2.69 -10.42 9.06
CA ASN A 9 3.97 -10.01 9.58
C ASN A 9 4.51 -8.86 8.71
N PHE A 10 4.42 -7.62 9.17
CA PHE A 10 4.88 -6.45 8.41
C PHE A 10 6.37 -6.50 8.08
N ASP A 11 7.19 -7.18 8.89
CA ASP A 11 8.60 -7.41 8.60
C ASP A 11 8.81 -8.19 7.28
N GLU A 12 7.83 -9.00 6.87
CA GLU A 12 7.87 -9.72 5.59
C GLU A 12 7.45 -8.86 4.40
N LEU A 13 6.76 -7.74 4.65
CA LEU A 13 6.37 -6.78 3.62
C LEU A 13 7.52 -5.82 3.28
N TYR A 14 8.33 -5.48 4.28
CA TYR A 14 9.36 -4.46 4.17
C TYR A 14 10.46 -4.80 3.15
N GLY A 15 11.00 -3.76 2.51
CA GLY A 15 12.17 -3.87 1.64
C GLY A 15 11.91 -4.63 0.35
N SER A 16 10.66 -4.72 -0.09
CA SER A 16 10.30 -5.38 -1.34
C SER A 16 9.16 -4.67 -2.05
N THR A 17 9.27 -4.60 -3.37
CA THR A 17 8.18 -4.12 -4.22
C THR A 17 7.21 -5.27 -4.46
N TRP A 18 5.94 -5.03 -4.20
CA TRP A 18 4.83 -5.92 -4.55
C TRP A 18 4.26 -5.46 -5.88
N MET A 19 4.31 -6.32 -6.89
CA MET A 19 3.78 -6.07 -8.23
C MET A 19 2.39 -6.70 -8.35
N PHE A 20 1.39 -5.91 -8.71
CA PHE A 20 0.03 -6.36 -8.95
C PHE A 20 -0.19 -6.69 -10.44
N SER A 21 -1.23 -7.46 -10.74
CA SER A 21 -1.49 -7.95 -12.11
C SER A 21 -1.85 -6.86 -13.11
N ASP A 22 -2.30 -5.71 -12.63
CA ASP A 22 -2.63 -4.53 -13.43
C ASP A 22 -1.43 -3.61 -13.68
N GLY A 23 -0.22 -4.02 -13.23
CA GLY A 23 1.01 -3.23 -13.34
C GLY A 23 1.19 -2.22 -12.20
N SER A 24 0.24 -2.11 -11.28
CA SER A 24 0.40 -1.28 -10.09
C SER A 24 1.47 -1.87 -9.17
N THR A 25 2.08 -1.03 -8.34
CA THR A 25 3.08 -1.45 -7.36
C THR A 25 2.78 -0.91 -5.97
N LEU A 26 3.18 -1.67 -4.96
CA LEU A 26 3.29 -1.22 -3.57
C LEU A 26 4.72 -1.47 -3.09
N TYR A 27 5.35 -0.49 -2.47
CA TYR A 27 6.58 -0.65 -1.70
C TYR A 27 6.33 -0.19 -0.27
N VAL A 28 6.85 -0.93 0.71
CA VAL A 28 6.67 -0.61 2.14
C VAL A 28 8.03 -0.59 2.81
N THR A 29 8.26 0.41 3.66
CA THR A 29 9.48 0.56 4.45
C THR A 29 9.18 0.82 5.91
N PRO A 30 9.99 0.34 6.86
CA PRO A 30 9.95 0.87 8.22
C PRO A 30 10.34 2.35 8.17
N GLU A 31 9.57 3.21 8.85
CA GLU A 31 9.86 4.64 8.90
C GLU A 31 10.78 4.99 10.08
N ASP A 32 10.47 4.45 11.26
CA ASP A 32 11.28 4.60 12.46
C ASP A 32 11.48 3.24 13.14
N ASN A 33 12.73 2.79 13.23
CA ASN A 33 13.08 1.54 13.91
C ASN A 33 12.77 1.57 15.42
N SER A 34 12.52 2.76 15.99
CA SER A 34 12.10 2.97 17.38
C SER A 34 10.58 2.77 17.56
N PHE A 35 9.81 2.92 16.49
CA PHE A 35 8.36 2.72 16.44
C PHE A 35 8.02 1.74 15.31
N PRO A 36 8.09 0.42 15.56
CA PRO A 36 7.89 -0.60 14.52
C PRO A 36 6.47 -0.61 13.92
N THR A 37 5.56 0.14 14.52
CA THR A 37 4.22 0.41 14.01
C THR A 37 4.20 1.45 12.89
N ASN A 38 5.24 2.26 12.75
CA ASN A 38 5.33 3.30 11.72
C ASN A 38 5.98 2.73 10.46
N LEU A 39 5.34 2.99 9.33
CA LEU A 39 5.85 2.61 8.02
C LEU A 39 5.62 3.72 7.02
N GLY A 40 6.52 3.78 6.04
CA GLY A 40 6.31 4.48 4.78
C GLY A 40 5.77 3.54 3.72
N PHE A 41 5.03 4.07 2.76
CA PHE A 41 4.55 3.36 1.59
C PHE A 41 4.69 4.20 0.32
N ASP A 42 4.92 3.51 -0.80
CA ASP A 42 4.84 4.05 -2.16
C ASP A 42 3.88 3.18 -2.95
N ILE A 43 2.85 3.79 -3.54
CA ILE A 43 1.90 3.14 -4.42
C ILE A 43 1.94 3.83 -5.79
N ARG A 44 2.20 3.03 -6.84
CA ARG A 44 2.11 3.48 -8.24
C ARG A 44 0.97 2.76 -8.94
N PHE A 45 0.18 3.46 -9.72
CA PHE A 45 -0.84 2.86 -10.58
C PHE A 45 -1.21 3.77 -11.75
N THR A 46 -1.88 3.22 -12.75
CA THR A 46 -2.46 3.98 -13.87
C THR A 46 -3.98 3.97 -13.77
N ALA A 47 -4.61 5.13 -13.97
CA ALA A 47 -6.06 5.23 -14.08
C ALA A 47 -6.45 6.30 -15.09
N ASN A 48 -7.33 5.95 -16.04
CA ASN A 48 -7.74 6.83 -17.13
C ASN A 48 -6.53 7.42 -17.90
N ASP A 49 -5.55 6.57 -18.21
CA ASP A 49 -4.31 6.92 -18.90
C ASP A 49 -3.40 7.91 -18.15
N ILE A 50 -3.70 8.20 -16.88
CA ILE A 50 -2.87 9.03 -15.98
C ILE A 50 -2.09 8.11 -15.04
N GLU A 51 -0.79 8.33 -14.95
CA GLU A 51 0.08 7.64 -14.01
C GLU A 51 0.16 8.40 -12.69
N TYR A 52 -0.16 7.71 -11.59
CA TYR A 52 -0.12 8.24 -10.24
C TYR A 52 1.05 7.64 -9.46
N PHE A 53 1.74 8.49 -8.71
CA PHE A 53 2.70 8.10 -7.68
C PHE A 53 2.21 8.66 -6.35
N CYS A 54 1.94 7.78 -5.39
CA CYS A 54 1.43 8.14 -4.08
C CYS A 54 2.43 7.73 -3.01
N TYR A 55 2.92 8.69 -2.24
CA TYR A 55 3.90 8.48 -1.18
C TYR A 55 3.29 8.93 0.12
N GLY A 56 3.39 8.10 1.14
CA GLY A 56 2.84 8.42 2.43
C GLY A 56 3.44 7.57 3.53
N ASP A 57 2.92 7.79 4.71
CA ASP A 57 3.32 7.09 5.92
C ASP A 57 2.10 6.87 6.81
N GLY A 58 2.26 6.02 7.81
CA GLY A 58 1.19 5.75 8.75
C GLY A 58 1.58 4.77 9.82
N THR A 59 0.65 4.61 10.76
CA THR A 59 0.77 3.66 11.88
C THR A 59 -0.12 2.46 11.62
N HIS A 60 0.44 1.25 11.73
CA HIS A 60 -0.33 0.02 11.65
C HIS A 60 -0.84 -0.47 13.01
N VAL A 61 -2.06 -1.00 12.99
CA VAL A 61 -2.68 -1.75 14.09
C VAL A 61 -3.26 -3.04 13.50
N GLY A 62 -2.61 -4.17 13.80
CA GLY A 62 -2.92 -5.42 13.13
C GLY A 62 -2.63 -5.32 11.63
N ASN A 63 -3.63 -5.63 10.79
CA ASN A 63 -3.47 -5.62 9.33
C ASN A 63 -3.87 -4.29 8.67
N THR A 64 -4.08 -3.23 9.45
CA THR A 64 -4.59 -1.95 8.94
C THR A 64 -3.60 -0.84 9.25
N VAL A 65 -3.25 -0.06 8.23
CA VAL A 65 -2.48 1.20 8.36
C VAL A 65 -3.45 2.36 8.32
N HIS A 66 -3.27 3.30 9.24
CA HIS A 66 -3.90 4.62 9.20
C HIS A 66 -2.82 5.67 9.06
N GLY A 67 -2.98 6.59 8.12
CA GLY A 67 -1.97 7.59 7.85
C GLY A 67 -2.40 8.58 6.79
N GLU A 68 -1.41 9.20 6.17
CA GLU A 68 -1.60 10.26 5.19
C GLU A 68 -0.70 10.02 3.97
N TYR A 69 -1.05 10.61 2.84
CA TYR A 69 -0.20 10.57 1.64
C TYR A 69 -0.29 11.86 0.84
N ALA A 70 0.77 12.10 0.07
CA ALA A 70 0.79 13.00 -1.05
C ALA A 70 0.77 12.21 -2.36
N TYR A 71 0.33 12.82 -3.45
CA TYR A 71 0.44 12.20 -4.76
C TYR A 71 0.94 13.16 -5.83
N THR A 72 1.54 12.60 -6.86
CA THR A 72 1.80 13.28 -8.13
C THR A 72 1.18 12.49 -9.27
N HIS A 73 0.93 13.17 -10.38
CA HIS A 73 0.60 12.54 -11.65
C HIS A 73 1.10 13.38 -12.82
N ASP A 74 1.68 12.76 -13.84
CA ASP A 74 2.20 13.46 -15.04
C ASP A 74 3.03 14.72 -14.72
N ASP A 75 3.94 14.63 -13.75
CA ASP A 75 4.77 15.74 -13.21
C ASP A 75 3.99 16.87 -12.51
N VAL A 76 2.70 16.68 -12.24
CA VAL A 76 1.84 17.59 -11.47
C VAL A 76 1.75 17.11 -10.02
N PHE A 77 2.03 18.00 -9.08
CA PHE A 77 1.81 17.74 -7.65
C PHE A 77 0.33 17.88 -7.32
N GLY A 78 -0.21 16.81 -6.71
CA GLY A 78 -1.56 16.76 -6.18
C GLY A 78 -1.68 17.46 -4.83
N ALA A 79 -2.68 17.04 -4.06
CA ALA A 79 -2.80 17.45 -2.66
C ALA A 79 -1.83 16.64 -1.78
N ASP A 80 -1.40 17.29 -0.70
CA ASP A 80 -0.57 16.71 0.36
C ASP A 80 -1.45 16.42 1.58
N GLU A 81 -0.95 15.58 2.50
CA GLU A 81 -1.60 15.25 3.79
C GLU A 81 -3.03 14.69 3.64
N ILE A 82 -3.24 13.82 2.64
CA ILE A 82 -4.54 13.20 2.39
C ILE A 82 -4.72 11.98 3.28
N GLU A 83 -5.75 11.96 4.12
CA GLU A 83 -6.05 10.81 4.98
C GLU A 83 -6.30 9.52 4.17
N ILE A 84 -5.69 8.44 4.63
CA ILE A 84 -5.83 7.11 4.04
C ILE A 84 -5.84 6.02 5.12
N THR A 85 -6.65 5.00 4.85
CA THR A 85 -6.63 3.72 5.55
C THR A 85 -6.32 2.62 4.54
N ILE A 86 -5.29 1.82 4.83
CA ILE A 86 -4.86 0.70 3.99
C ILE A 86 -5.05 -0.59 4.77
N LYS A 87 -5.97 -1.44 4.31
CA LYS A 87 -6.15 -2.78 4.87
C LYS A 87 -5.37 -3.79 4.03
N PHE A 88 -4.49 -4.54 4.66
CA PHE A 88 -3.69 -5.56 4.02
C PHE A 88 -4.27 -6.96 4.26
N GLU A 89 -4.19 -7.82 3.26
CA GLU A 89 -4.56 -9.24 3.34
C GLU A 89 -3.53 -10.09 2.61
N LEU A 90 -2.90 -11.03 3.32
CA LEU A 90 -1.99 -12.00 2.73
C LEU A 90 -2.67 -13.36 2.65
N SER A 91 -2.79 -13.87 1.42
CA SER A 91 -3.30 -15.23 1.21
C SER A 91 -2.23 -16.28 1.52
N ARG A 92 -2.66 -17.53 1.73
CA ARG A 92 -1.76 -18.68 1.97
C ARG A 92 -0.73 -18.94 0.84
N ASN A 93 -0.95 -18.38 -0.35
CA ASN A 93 -0.05 -18.51 -1.50
C ASN A 93 0.87 -17.29 -1.66
N ASN A 94 1.06 -16.51 -0.59
CA ASN A 94 1.86 -15.28 -0.57
C ASN A 94 1.43 -14.27 -1.65
N LYS A 95 0.12 -14.18 -1.89
CA LYS A 95 -0.47 -13.12 -2.71
C LYS A 95 -1.04 -12.04 -1.82
N LEU A 96 -0.56 -10.82 -2.00
CA LEU A 96 -1.01 -9.65 -1.27
C LEU A 96 -2.26 -9.04 -1.92
N THR A 97 -3.20 -8.62 -1.09
CA THR A 97 -4.29 -7.73 -1.46
C THR A 97 -4.26 -6.53 -0.52
N ILE A 98 -4.41 -5.33 -1.07
CA ILE A 98 -4.61 -4.12 -0.28
C ILE A 98 -5.91 -3.45 -0.69
N THR A 99 -6.66 -2.99 0.31
CA THR A 99 -7.90 -2.21 0.14
C THR A 99 -7.67 -0.82 0.72
N LEU A 100 -8.00 0.20 -0.06
CA LEU A 100 -7.71 1.60 0.22
C LEU A 100 -9.02 2.36 0.43
N THR A 101 -9.13 3.06 1.54
CA THR A 101 -10.29 3.91 1.86
C THR A 101 -9.80 5.23 2.43
N GLY A 102 -10.39 6.34 2.01
CA GLY A 102 -9.97 7.67 2.46
C GLY A 102 -10.37 8.71 1.43
N GLU A 103 -9.45 9.62 1.12
CA GLU A 103 -9.65 10.65 0.10
C GLU A 103 -8.67 10.50 -1.07
N GLY A 104 -8.83 11.34 -2.10
CA GLY A 104 -7.93 11.41 -3.24
C GLY A 104 -7.97 10.18 -4.17
N PRO A 105 -6.95 10.02 -5.02
CA PRO A 105 -6.98 9.05 -6.10
C PRO A 105 -6.84 7.59 -5.65
N LEU A 106 -6.42 7.32 -4.40
CA LEU A 106 -6.39 5.98 -3.81
C LEU A 106 -7.75 5.52 -3.26
N ASN A 107 -8.71 6.42 -3.04
CA ASN A 107 -9.96 6.07 -2.38
C ASN A 107 -10.77 5.02 -3.16
N GLY A 108 -11.18 3.96 -2.44
CA GLY A 108 -12.00 2.87 -2.97
C GLY A 108 -11.22 1.86 -3.83
N ARG A 109 -9.90 2.00 -3.96
CA ARG A 109 -9.09 1.07 -4.74
C ARG A 109 -8.84 -0.24 -4.02
N VAL A 110 -8.78 -1.30 -4.81
CA VAL A 110 -8.37 -2.63 -4.36
C VAL A 110 -7.32 -3.13 -5.33
N PHE A 111 -6.10 -3.34 -4.85
CA PHE A 111 -5.04 -4.00 -5.60
C PHE A 111 -4.91 -5.43 -5.10
N SER A 112 -5.07 -6.41 -5.97
CA SER A 112 -5.15 -7.81 -5.58
C SER A 112 -4.16 -8.69 -6.34
N GLY A 113 -3.78 -9.81 -5.75
CA GLY A 113 -2.86 -10.76 -6.36
C GLY A 113 -1.40 -10.31 -6.40
N GLY A 114 -1.02 -9.33 -5.58
CA GLY A 114 0.32 -8.77 -5.51
C GLY A 114 1.37 -9.84 -5.25
N VAL A 115 2.47 -9.80 -6.01
CA VAL A 115 3.60 -10.73 -5.90
C VAL A 115 4.85 -9.96 -5.50
N ARG A 116 5.48 -10.41 -4.42
CA ARG A 116 6.76 -9.89 -3.96
C ARG A 116 7.82 -10.07 -5.06
N GLN A 117 8.46 -8.97 -5.45
CA GLN A 117 9.62 -8.97 -6.32
C GLN A 117 10.89 -9.06 -5.46
N SER A 118 11.77 -10.01 -5.78
CA SER A 118 13.13 -10.03 -5.23
C SER A 118 13.92 -8.88 -5.85
N GLN A 119 14.55 -8.04 -5.03
CA GLN A 119 15.60 -7.14 -5.50
C GLN A 119 16.85 -7.92 -5.89
#